data_AF-A0A6A5VY16-F1
#
_entry.id   AF-A0A6A5VY16-F1
#
_cell.length_a   1.000
_cell.length_b   1.000
_cell.length_c   1.000
_cell.angle_alpha   90.00
_cell.angle_beta   90.00
_cell.angle_gamma   90.00
#
_symmetry.space_group_name_H-M   'P 1'
#
loop_
_entity.id
_entity.type
_entity.pdbx_description
1 polymer ?
#
loop_
_entity_poly.entity_id
_entity_poly.type
_entity_poly.pdbx_seq_one_letter_code
_entity_poly.pdbx_strand_id
1 'polypeptide(L)'
;NPYLNTLKKSRIKGACEFIDFRRIPYYHNDVFSYYGVKRRRGWEILAKDNIEADRTYYNSILTAEKRGRPLKLFLEDLERANKYL
;
A
#
# COMPACT_ATOMS: atom_id res chain seq x y z
N ASN A 1 1.64 10.75 -17.40
CA ASN A 1 2.51 9.58 -17.13
C ASN A 1 1.93 8.77 -15.96
N PRO A 2 1.07 7.78 -16.23
CA PRO A 2 0.31 7.04 -15.22
C PRO A 2 1.17 6.04 -14.40
N TYR A 3 2.44 5.86 -14.75
CA TYR A 3 3.37 4.92 -14.12
C TYR A 3 4.15 5.48 -12.91
N LEU A 4 3.63 6.51 -12.23
CA LEU A 4 4.02 6.74 -10.83
C LEU A 4 3.26 5.71 -9.97
N ASN A 5 3.64 4.44 -10.15
CA ASN A 5 3.01 3.26 -9.56
C ASN A 5 2.82 3.44 -8.07
N THR A 6 1.66 3.02 -7.55
CA THR A 6 1.33 3.01 -6.12
C THR A 6 2.49 2.47 -5.28
N LEU A 7 3.15 1.41 -5.76
CA LEU A 7 4.38 0.83 -5.21
C LEU A 7 5.52 1.84 -4.98
N LYS A 8 5.78 2.75 -5.93
CA LYS A 8 6.86 3.74 -5.82
C LYS A 8 6.54 4.77 -4.72
N LYS A 9 5.27 5.16 -4.60
CA LYS A 9 4.78 6.05 -3.53
C LYS A 9 4.94 5.39 -2.17
N SER A 10 4.54 4.12 -2.04
CA SER A 10 4.71 3.33 -0.81
C SER A 10 6.19 3.18 -0.42
N ARG A 11 7.08 2.99 -1.39
CA ARG A 11 8.54 2.87 -1.13
C ARG A 11 9.13 4.18 -0.59
N ILE A 12 8.75 5.33 -1.15
CA ILE A 12 9.21 6.63 -0.66
C ILE A 12 8.75 6.84 0.78
N LYS A 13 7.46 6.58 1.08
CA LYS A 13 6.91 6.72 2.44
C LYS A 13 7.63 5.79 3.43
N GLY A 14 7.73 4.50 3.12
CA GLY A 14 8.41 3.53 3.98
C GLY A 14 9.91 3.80 4.16
N ALA A 15 10.58 4.40 3.17
CA ALA A 15 11.98 4.82 3.32
C ALA A 15 12.11 5.96 4.33
N CYS A 16 11.27 7.00 4.22
CA CYS A 16 11.23 8.08 5.20
C CYS A 16 10.93 7.55 6.60
N GLU A 17 9.89 6.74 6.77
CA GLU A 17 9.51 6.14 8.06
C GLU A 17 10.63 5.31 8.68
N PHE A 18 11.35 4.52 7.87
CA PHE A 18 12.49 3.74 8.36
C PHE A 18 13.65 4.63 8.82
N ILE A 19 13.98 5.67 8.05
CA ILE A 19 15.07 6.59 8.38
C ILE A 19 14.73 7.40 9.63
N ASP A 20 13.48 7.87 9.75
CA ASP A 20 12.94 8.55 10.94
C ASP A 20 12.99 7.62 12.16
N PHE A 21 12.54 6.37 12.02
CA PHE A 21 12.61 5.36 13.09
C PHE A 21 14.05 5.09 13.55
N ARG A 22 15.00 5.06 12.61
CA ARG A 22 16.44 4.92 12.90
C ARG A 22 17.09 6.21 13.39
N ARG A 23 16.38 7.34 13.36
CA ARG A 23 16.88 8.68 13.72
C ARG A 23 18.13 9.07 12.94
N ILE A 24 18.21 8.66 11.68
CA ILE A 24 19.34 9.03 10.81
C ILE A 24 19.04 10.39 10.19
N PRO A 25 19.92 11.39 10.30
CA PRO A 25 19.74 12.67 9.64
C PRO A 25 19.70 12.51 8.12
N TYR A 26 18.68 13.06 7.46
CA TYR A 26 18.55 13.03 6.00
C TYR A 26 17.75 14.22 5.47
N TYR A 27 17.89 14.49 4.19
CA TYR A 27 17.02 15.41 3.48
C TYR A 27 15.99 14.62 2.65
N HIS A 28 14.72 14.99 2.78
CA HIS A 28 13.64 14.44 1.97
C HIS A 28 13.90 14.57 0.46
N ASN A 29 14.59 15.64 0.05
CA ASN A 29 14.97 15.86 -1.34
C ASN A 29 15.92 14.77 -1.88
N ASP A 30 16.78 14.20 -1.03
CA ASP A 30 17.72 13.15 -1.43
C ASP A 30 16.96 11.84 -1.67
N VAL A 31 15.99 11.52 -0.80
CA VAL A 31 15.09 10.38 -0.98
C VAL A 31 14.25 10.54 -2.25
N PHE A 32 13.69 11.73 -2.47
CA PHE A 32 12.93 11.99 -3.70
C PHE A 32 13.80 11.85 -4.96
N SER A 33 15.03 12.39 -4.92
CA SER A 33 15.99 12.31 -6.03
C SER A 33 16.40 10.87 -6.32
N TYR A 34 16.66 10.06 -5.28
CA TYR A 34 16.94 8.63 -5.41
C TYR A 34 15.82 7.88 -6.16
N TYR A 35 14.56 8.23 -5.89
CA TYR A 35 13.41 7.69 -6.60
C TYR A 35 13.06 8.45 -7.88
N GLY A 36 13.85 9.44 -8.33
CA GLY A 36 13.57 10.23 -9.54
C GLY A 36 12.26 11.02 -9.47
N VAL A 37 11.88 11.50 -8.29
CA VAL A 37 10.66 12.27 -8.03
C VAL A 37 11.01 13.73 -7.79
N LYS A 38 10.32 14.64 -8.48
CA LYS A 38 10.47 16.09 -8.25
C LYS A 38 10.00 16.47 -6.85
N ARG A 39 10.68 17.41 -6.19
CA ARG A 39 10.39 17.88 -4.83
C ARG A 39 8.89 18.08 -4.54
N ARG A 40 8.20 18.87 -5.36
CA ARG A 40 6.76 19.16 -5.19
C ARG A 40 5.93 17.88 -5.13
N ARG A 41 6.21 16.92 -6.01
CA ARG A 41 5.50 15.64 -6.07
C ARG A 41 5.87 14.72 -4.92
N GLY A 42 7.12 14.79 -4.43
CA GLY A 42 7.56 14.05 -3.24
C GLY A 42 6.76 14.45 -2.00
N TRP A 43 6.59 15.75 -1.78
CA TRP A 43 5.75 16.26 -0.69
C TRP A 43 4.27 15.87 -0.84
N GLU A 44 3.73 15.90 -2.06
CA GLU A 44 2.36 15.41 -2.32
C GLU A 44 2.20 13.91 -2.01
N ILE A 45 3.27 13.11 -2.11
CA ILE A 45 3.24 11.68 -1.74
C ILE A 45 3.22 11.51 -0.23
N LEU A 46 4.01 12.29 0.51
CA LEU A 46 4.08 12.21 1.97
C LEU A 46 2.84 12.82 2.64
N ALA A 47 2.28 13.90 2.07
CA ALA A 47 1.11 14.58 2.61
C ALA A 47 -0.19 13.79 2.42
N LYS A 48 -0.22 12.86 1.45
CA LYS A 48 -1.34 11.94 1.32
C LYS A 48 -1.12 10.81 2.30
N ASP A 49 -1.93 10.79 3.36
CA ASP A 49 -2.22 9.58 4.12
C ASP A 49 -2.92 8.60 3.19
N ASN A 50 -2.10 7.96 2.38
CA ASN A 50 -2.54 6.99 1.42
C ASN A 50 -2.63 5.68 2.20
N ILE A 51 -3.69 5.55 3.00
CA ILE A 51 -3.99 4.34 3.77
C ILE A 51 -3.95 3.13 2.81
N GLU A 52 -4.41 3.33 1.56
CA GLU A 52 -4.34 2.39 0.42
C GLU A 52 -2.93 2.01 -0.06
N ALA A 53 -1.93 2.86 0.16
CA ALA A 53 -0.55 2.61 -0.23
C ALA A 53 0.34 2.22 0.97
N ASP A 54 -0.24 2.13 2.17
CA ASP A 54 0.43 1.52 3.29
C ASP A 54 0.65 0.03 3.01
N ARG A 55 1.82 -0.53 3.35
CA ARG A 55 2.08 -1.95 3.09
C ARG A 55 1.19 -2.86 3.94
N THR A 56 0.67 -2.31 5.03
CA THR A 56 -0.33 -2.90 5.91
C THR A 56 -1.77 -2.60 5.48
N TYR A 57 -2.01 -1.95 4.33
CA TYR A 57 -3.36 -1.62 3.85
C TYR A 57 -4.30 -2.84 3.86
N TYR A 58 -3.81 -4.00 3.43
CA TYR A 58 -4.61 -5.23 3.41
C TYR A 58 -4.84 -5.85 4.81
N ASN A 59 -4.13 -5.36 5.83
CA ASN A 59 -4.27 -5.76 7.24
C ASN A 59 -4.75 -4.59 8.13
N SER A 60 -5.18 -3.47 7.54
CA SER A 60 -5.57 -2.26 8.28
C SER A 60 -7.01 -2.40 8.79
N ILE A 61 -7.20 -2.23 10.10
CA ILE A 61 -8.52 -2.22 10.77
C ILE A 61 -9.38 -1.05 10.25
N LEU A 62 -8.74 0.00 9.71
CA LEU A 62 -9.38 1.23 9.25
C LEU A 62 -9.91 1.15 7.82
N THR A 63 -9.55 0.12 7.06
CA THR A 63 -9.92 0.01 5.64
C THR A 63 -10.61 -1.31 5.35
N ALA A 64 -11.91 -1.23 5.04
CA ALA A 64 -12.67 -2.39 4.61
C ALA A 64 -12.12 -2.95 3.28
N GLU A 65 -11.85 -4.25 3.24
CA GLU A 65 -11.42 -4.96 2.04
C GLU A 65 -12.52 -4.88 0.95
N LYS A 66 -12.24 -4.16 -0.14
CA LYS A 66 -13.18 -3.97 -1.28
C LYS A 66 -13.00 -5.00 -2.40
N ARG A 67 -12.00 -5.88 -2.31
CA ARG A 67 -11.85 -6.99 -3.25
C ARG A 67 -13.08 -7.86 -3.06
N GLY A 68 -13.86 -8.05 -4.12
CA GLY A 68 -15.10 -8.82 -4.07
C GLY A 68 -14.83 -10.12 -3.34
N ARG A 69 -15.29 -10.22 -2.08
CA ARG A 69 -15.24 -11.47 -1.36
C ARG A 69 -15.92 -12.49 -2.27
N PRO A 70 -15.32 -13.65 -2.54
CA PRO A 70 -16.10 -14.72 -3.14
C PRO A 70 -17.36 -14.87 -2.29
N LEU A 71 -18.51 -15.00 -2.96
CA LEU A 71 -19.78 -15.24 -2.27
C LEU A 71 -19.54 -16.30 -1.20
N LYS A 72 -20.06 -16.08 0.02
CA LYS A 72 -20.06 -17.14 1.03
C LYS A 72 -20.65 -18.37 0.35
N LEU A 73 -19.88 -19.46 0.30
CA LEU A 73 -20.37 -20.73 -0.20
C LEU A 73 -21.67 -21.05 0.53
N PHE A 74 -22.73 -21.28 -0.23
CA PHE A 74 -23.99 -21.70 0.34
C PHE A 74 -23.91 -23.18 0.71
N LEU A 75 -24.86 -23.65 1.51
CA LEU A 75 -24.90 -25.05 1.94
C LEU A 75 -24.90 -25.99 0.71
N GLU A 76 -25.58 -25.58 -0.37
CA GLU A 76 -25.63 -26.35 -1.61
C GLU A 76 -24.27 -26.45 -2.33
N ASP A 77 -23.42 -25.43 -2.22
CA ASP A 77 -22.07 -25.45 -2.81
C ASP A 77 -21.15 -26.44 -2.07
N LEU A 78 -21.32 -26.57 -0.75
CA LEU A 78 -20.59 -27.53 0.08
C LEU A 78 -21.03 -28.97 -0.21
N GLU A 79 -22.35 -29.20 -0.33
CA GLU A 79 -22.90 -30.50 -0.72
C GLU A 79 -22.42 -30.93 -2.11
N ARG A 80 -22.39 -29.99 -3.06
CA ARG A 80 -21.89 -30.24 -4.41
C ARG A 80 -20.40 -30.58 -4.44
N ALA A 81 -19.59 -29.93 -3.61
CA ALA A 81 -18.16 -30.22 -3.51
C ALA A 81 -17.89 -31.61 -2.91
N ASN A 82 -18.67 -32.01 -1.88
CA ASN A 82 -18.57 -33.34 -1.27
C ASN A 82 -18.97 -34.49 -2.19
N LYS A 83 -19.76 -34.24 -3.24
CA LYS A 83 -20.12 -35.25 -4.24
C LYS A 83 -18.93 -35.74 -5.08
N TYR A 84 -17.84 -34.97 -5.13
CA TYR A 84 -16.65 -35.26 -5.93
C TYR A 84 -15.42 -35.67 -5.10
N LEU A 85 -15.60 -35.87 -3.79
CA LEU A 85 -14.65 -36.50 -2.87
C LEU A 85 -14.98 -37.98 -2.71
#